data_AF-A0A4Q3SSX1-F1
#
_entry.id   AF-A0A4Q3SSX1-F1
#
_cell.length_a   1.000
_cell.length_b   1.000
_cell.length_c   1.000
_cell.angle_alpha   90.00
_cell.angle_beta   90.00
_cell.angle_gamma   90.00
#
_symmetry.space_group_name_H-M   'P 1'
#
loop_
_entity.id
_entity.type
_entity.pdbx_description
1 polymer ?
#
loop_
_entity_poly.entity_id
_entity_poly.type
_entity_poly.pdbx_seq_one_letter_code
_entity_poly.pdbx_strand_id
1 'polypeptide(L)'
;MRRPLLLLAAGLIMAGSMAPEIASAQQRRQGEQQQQEQDAAKKKKRDSEWSDVQAPLPQLRNAGPCPYVKVLYDAGRYVEFKDGREASGSVAYTGEIQGISAGCQYKDDEPIKVTMEVLFELGRGPQAESSTKNYRYWVAVTKRNDAVIAKEYFDLPVTFAAQFEQDFHR
;
A
#
# COMPACT_ATOMS: atom_id res chain seq x y z
N MET A 1 -7.24 27.55 -61.60
CA MET A 1 -6.39 27.89 -62.75
C MET A 1 -5.90 26.60 -63.42
N ARG A 2 -6.17 26.46 -64.73
CA ARG A 2 -5.41 25.71 -65.76
C ARG A 2 -5.24 24.18 -65.64
N ARG A 3 -5.96 23.45 -66.51
CA ARG A 3 -5.59 22.14 -67.10
C ARG A 3 -4.61 22.35 -68.28
N PRO A 4 -3.76 21.37 -68.66
CA PRO A 4 -4.02 20.53 -69.86
C PRO A 4 -3.52 19.06 -69.71
N LEU A 5 -4.12 18.01 -70.29
CA LEU A 5 -4.29 17.53 -71.69
C LEU A 5 -3.04 16.79 -72.29
N LEU A 6 -3.30 15.66 -73.00
CA LEU A 6 -2.52 14.98 -74.09
C LEU A 6 -1.50 13.88 -73.66
N LEU A 7 -1.27 12.68 -74.27
CA LEU A 7 -1.62 11.92 -75.52
C LEU A 7 -1.25 10.41 -75.25
N LEU A 8 -2.03 9.37 -75.63
CA LEU A 8 -2.13 8.61 -76.92
C LEU A 8 -1.04 7.52 -77.19
N ALA A 9 -1.51 6.29 -77.50
CA ALA A 9 -0.96 5.24 -78.39
C ALA A 9 -0.52 3.85 -77.82
N ALA A 10 -1.39 2.87 -78.10
CA ALA A 10 -1.26 1.48 -78.57
C ALA A 10 0.06 0.65 -78.47
N GLY A 11 -0.12 -0.63 -78.11
CA GLY A 11 0.77 -1.74 -78.46
C GLY A 11 0.19 -3.11 -78.05
N LEU A 12 -0.44 -3.82 -79.00
CA LEU A 12 -0.86 -5.24 -78.86
C LEU A 12 0.38 -6.15 -78.86
N ILE A 13 0.43 -7.18 -78.00
CA ILE A 13 0.92 -8.53 -78.37
C ILE A 13 0.07 -9.61 -77.69
N MET A 14 -0.19 -10.64 -78.50
CA MET A 14 -1.03 -11.82 -78.39
C MET A 14 -0.80 -12.76 -77.18
N ALA A 15 -1.81 -13.61 -76.99
CA ALA A 15 -1.99 -14.63 -75.97
C ALA A 15 -0.87 -15.68 -75.88
N GLY A 16 -0.59 -16.08 -74.64
CA GLY A 16 0.15 -17.29 -74.25
C GLY A 16 -0.47 -17.85 -72.98
N SER A 17 -0.69 -19.15 -72.98
CA SER A 17 -1.68 -19.89 -72.18
C SER A 17 -1.20 -20.36 -70.79
N MET A 18 -2.19 -20.85 -70.01
CA MET A 18 -2.15 -21.71 -68.79
C MET A 18 -1.58 -21.19 -67.45
N ALA A 19 -2.47 -21.18 -66.45
CA ALA A 19 -2.31 -20.96 -64.99
C ALA A 19 -1.70 -22.21 -64.27
N PRO A 20 -1.51 -22.31 -62.92
CA PRO A 20 -1.93 -21.42 -61.82
C PRO A 20 -0.94 -21.34 -60.61
N GLU A 21 -0.36 -20.19 -60.31
CA GLU A 21 0.41 -20.00 -59.03
C GLU A 21 -0.08 -18.79 -58.22
N ILE A 22 -1.19 -18.15 -58.63
CA ILE A 22 -1.69 -16.91 -58.00
C ILE A 22 -2.95 -17.16 -57.14
N ALA A 23 -3.63 -18.29 -57.33
CA ALA A 23 -4.90 -18.58 -56.64
C ALA A 23 -4.69 -18.95 -55.16
N SER A 24 -3.63 -19.67 -54.82
CA SER A 24 -3.35 -20.12 -53.45
C SER A 24 -2.77 -19.00 -52.57
N ALA A 25 -2.01 -18.05 -53.13
CA ALA A 25 -1.46 -16.91 -52.40
C ALA A 25 -2.53 -15.86 -52.03
N GLN A 26 -3.50 -15.65 -52.92
CA GLN A 26 -4.62 -14.73 -52.67
C GLN A 26 -5.64 -15.34 -51.70
N GLN A 27 -5.87 -16.65 -51.78
CA GLN A 27 -6.78 -17.37 -50.88
C GLN A 27 -6.21 -17.57 -49.47
N ARG A 28 -4.90 -17.78 -49.31
CA ARG A 28 -4.24 -17.76 -47.99
C ARG A 28 -4.33 -16.39 -47.33
N ARG A 29 -4.01 -15.31 -48.06
CA ARG A 29 -4.12 -13.93 -47.54
C ARG A 29 -5.55 -13.57 -47.15
N GLN A 30 -6.55 -14.02 -47.90
CA GLN A 30 -7.95 -13.75 -47.59
C GLN A 30 -8.44 -14.53 -46.36
N GLY A 31 -7.98 -15.78 -46.18
CA GLY A 31 -8.23 -16.57 -44.96
C GLY A 31 -7.55 -15.99 -43.73
N GLU A 32 -6.29 -15.54 -43.85
CA GLU A 32 -5.54 -14.87 -42.79
C GLU A 32 -6.19 -13.54 -42.39
N GLN A 33 -6.65 -12.74 -43.36
CA GLN A 33 -7.38 -11.49 -43.10
C GLN A 33 -8.71 -11.74 -42.36
N GLN A 34 -9.52 -12.71 -42.79
CA GLN A 34 -10.76 -13.06 -42.10
C GLN A 34 -10.52 -13.58 -40.68
N GLN A 35 -9.47 -14.37 -40.47
CA GLN A 35 -9.12 -14.88 -39.15
C GLN A 35 -8.66 -13.77 -38.21
N GLN A 36 -7.84 -12.84 -38.72
CA GLN A 36 -7.36 -11.67 -37.98
C GLN A 36 -8.50 -10.71 -37.61
N GLU A 37 -9.49 -10.55 -38.50
CA GLU A 37 -10.68 -9.72 -38.28
C GLU A 37 -11.64 -10.35 -37.25
N GLN A 38 -11.79 -11.69 -37.29
CA GLN A 38 -12.55 -12.45 -36.27
C GLN A 38 -11.86 -12.41 -34.90
N ASP A 39 -10.55 -12.53 -34.85
CA ASP A 39 -9.77 -12.48 -33.61
C ASP A 39 -9.78 -11.07 -33.01
N ALA A 40 -9.72 -10.03 -33.85
CA ALA A 40 -9.90 -8.64 -33.44
C ALA A 40 -11.32 -8.39 -32.90
N ALA A 41 -12.35 -8.95 -33.55
CA ALA A 41 -13.74 -8.86 -33.10
C ALA A 41 -13.96 -9.60 -31.77
N LYS A 42 -13.39 -10.80 -31.62
CA LYS A 42 -13.43 -11.57 -30.36
C LYS A 42 -12.69 -10.86 -29.24
N LYS A 43 -11.53 -10.28 -29.53
CA LYS A 43 -10.76 -9.47 -28.58
C LYS A 43 -11.56 -8.24 -28.17
N LYS A 44 -12.14 -7.49 -29.11
CA LYS A 44 -12.97 -6.32 -28.82
C LYS A 44 -14.20 -6.68 -27.99
N LYS A 45 -14.86 -7.82 -28.28
CA LYS A 45 -16.00 -8.30 -27.51
C LYS A 45 -15.59 -8.69 -26.08
N ARG A 46 -14.50 -9.47 -25.94
CA ARG A 46 -13.96 -9.85 -24.64
C ARG A 46 -13.54 -8.62 -23.83
N ASP A 47 -12.86 -7.68 -24.47
CA ASP A 47 -12.43 -6.42 -23.86
C ASP A 47 -13.67 -5.60 -23.46
N SER A 48 -14.73 -5.52 -24.26
CA SER A 48 -15.97 -4.82 -23.86
C SER A 48 -16.75 -5.51 -22.73
N GLU A 49 -16.71 -6.84 -22.67
CA GLU A 49 -17.42 -7.65 -21.67
C GLU A 49 -16.66 -7.69 -20.34
N TRP A 50 -15.34 -7.48 -20.37
CA TRP A 50 -14.45 -7.48 -19.21
C TRP A 50 -13.87 -6.11 -18.85
N SER A 51 -14.12 -5.02 -19.60
CA SER A 51 -13.56 -3.68 -19.29
C SER A 51 -14.25 -2.95 -18.15
N ASP A 52 -15.18 -3.60 -17.45
CA ASP A 52 -15.87 -3.03 -16.27
C ASP A 52 -15.23 -3.49 -14.94
N VAL A 53 -13.90 -3.64 -14.90
CA VAL A 53 -13.16 -4.00 -13.66
C VAL A 53 -12.95 -2.79 -12.74
N GLN A 54 -13.50 -1.64 -13.10
CA GLN A 54 -13.46 -0.44 -12.26
C GLN A 54 -14.87 -0.08 -11.77
N ALA A 55 -15.64 -1.06 -11.30
CA ALA A 55 -16.61 -0.74 -10.27
C ALA A 55 -15.82 -0.03 -9.16
N PRO A 56 -16.13 1.23 -8.80
CA PRO A 56 -15.51 1.83 -7.63
C PRO A 56 -15.84 0.87 -6.49
N LEU A 57 -14.83 0.16 -5.98
CA LEU A 57 -14.97 -0.57 -4.73
C LEU A 57 -15.72 0.38 -3.82
N PRO A 58 -16.87 -0.02 -3.24
CA PRO A 58 -17.56 0.83 -2.30
C PRO A 58 -16.48 1.21 -1.31
N GLN A 59 -16.00 2.45 -1.40
CA GLN A 59 -15.13 2.97 -0.36
C GLN A 59 -16.05 2.80 0.82
N LEU A 60 -15.69 1.91 1.74
CA LEU A 60 -16.39 1.77 3.00
C LEU A 60 -16.06 3.09 3.72
N ARG A 61 -16.72 4.17 3.27
CA ARG A 61 -16.51 5.51 3.76
C ARG A 61 -17.17 5.44 5.10
N ASN A 62 -16.33 5.42 6.12
CA ASN A 62 -16.73 5.62 7.48
C ASN A 62 -17.80 6.73 7.52
N ALA A 63 -18.88 6.47 8.27
CA ALA A 63 -20.00 7.40 8.38
C ALA A 63 -19.58 8.78 8.93
N GLY A 64 -18.39 8.87 9.54
CA GLY A 64 -17.75 10.12 9.93
C GLY A 64 -16.22 10.07 9.90
N PRO A 65 -15.55 11.20 10.16
CA PRO A 65 -14.10 11.26 10.27
C PRO A 65 -13.61 10.52 11.52
N CYS A 66 -12.51 9.79 11.40
CA CYS A 66 -11.90 9.13 12.56
C CYS A 66 -11.44 10.14 13.62
N PRO A 67 -11.59 9.81 14.92
CA PRO A 67 -11.00 10.58 15.99
C PRO A 67 -9.49 10.74 15.79
N TYR A 68 -8.98 11.92 16.12
CA TYR A 68 -7.54 12.17 16.06
C TYR A 68 -6.84 11.49 17.24
N VAL A 69 -5.79 10.73 16.95
CA VAL A 69 -4.98 10.03 17.96
C VAL A 69 -3.61 10.71 18.07
N LYS A 70 -3.17 11.01 19.30
CA LYS A 70 -1.85 11.61 19.61
C LYS A 70 -1.17 10.90 20.76
N VAL A 71 0.15 10.97 20.76
CA VAL A 71 1.00 10.77 21.94
C VAL A 71 1.20 12.13 22.60
N LEU A 72 1.06 12.20 23.94
CA LEU A 72 1.42 13.40 24.68
C LEU A 72 2.93 13.51 24.75
N TYR A 73 3.47 14.71 24.52
CA TYR A 73 4.92 14.94 24.51
C TYR A 73 5.60 14.43 25.80
N ASP A 74 5.06 14.78 26.96
CA ASP A 74 5.63 14.40 28.27
C ASP A 74 5.43 12.93 28.63
N ALA A 75 4.51 12.23 27.96
CA ALA A 75 4.25 10.81 28.18
C ALA A 75 4.81 9.91 27.05
N GLY A 76 5.39 10.51 26.01
CA GLY A 76 5.97 9.80 24.88
C GLY A 76 7.34 9.20 25.18
N ARG A 77 7.97 9.61 26.29
CA ARG A 77 9.29 9.15 26.73
C ARG A 77 9.26 8.74 28.20
N TYR A 78 10.02 7.70 28.50
CA TYR A 78 10.16 7.12 29.83
C TYR A 78 11.62 6.79 30.08
N VAL A 79 12.12 7.20 31.25
CA VAL A 79 13.45 6.84 31.73
C VAL A 79 13.34 6.46 33.20
N GLU A 80 13.80 5.26 33.53
CA GLU A 80 13.95 4.79 34.89
C GLU A 80 15.41 4.92 35.31
N PHE A 81 15.66 5.63 36.40
CA PHE A 81 17.00 5.77 36.98
C PHE A 81 17.11 4.96 38.27
N LYS A 82 18.25 4.30 38.44
CA LYS A 82 18.60 3.68 39.73
C LYS A 82 18.76 4.75 40.80
N ASP A 83 18.13 4.51 41.95
CA ASP A 83 18.06 5.43 43.09
C ASP A 83 17.51 6.82 42.76
N GLY A 84 16.80 6.99 41.63
CA GLY A 84 16.32 8.30 41.17
C GLY A 84 17.41 9.28 40.73
N ARG A 85 18.63 8.81 40.49
CA ARG A 85 19.76 9.67 40.09
C ARG A 85 19.75 9.93 38.58
N GLU A 86 19.45 11.16 38.18
CA GLU A 86 19.43 11.57 36.77
C GLU A 86 20.85 11.69 36.18
N ALA A 87 21.40 10.55 35.77
CA ALA A 87 22.67 10.46 35.08
C ALA A 87 22.62 9.32 34.06
N SER A 88 23.29 9.47 32.92
CA SER A 88 23.30 8.44 31.86
C SER A 88 23.79 7.09 32.37
N GLY A 89 24.80 7.08 33.24
CA GLY A 89 25.30 5.85 33.88
C GLY A 89 24.38 5.25 34.94
N SER A 90 23.33 5.97 35.35
CA SER A 90 22.32 5.52 36.31
C SER A 90 21.04 4.99 35.65
N VAL A 91 20.97 4.96 34.31
CA VAL A 91 19.79 4.48 33.57
C VAL A 91 19.60 2.97 33.78
N ALA A 92 18.42 2.58 34.25
CA ALA A 92 17.97 1.20 34.36
C ALA A 92 17.15 0.80 33.12
N TYR A 93 16.09 1.52 32.79
CA TYR A 93 15.23 1.22 31.64
C TYR A 93 14.85 2.49 30.89
N THR A 94 14.61 2.37 29.58
CA THR A 94 14.13 3.45 28.74
C THR A 94 12.97 2.98 27.88
N GLY A 95 12.09 3.90 27.51
CA GLY A 95 11.03 3.65 26.55
C GLY A 95 10.64 4.92 25.82
N GLU A 96 10.37 4.79 24.52
CA GLU A 96 9.85 5.86 23.68
C GLU A 96 8.74 5.32 22.78
N ILE A 97 7.67 6.10 22.61
CA ILE A 97 6.68 5.85 21.57
C ILE A 97 7.15 6.56 20.30
N GLN A 98 7.72 5.79 19.38
CA GLN A 98 8.28 6.29 18.12
C GLN A 98 7.20 6.71 17.12
N GLY A 99 6.04 6.07 17.17
CA GLY A 99 4.97 6.33 16.22
C GLY A 99 3.64 5.75 16.62
N ILE A 100 2.59 6.34 16.08
CA ILE A 100 1.22 5.87 16.26
C ILE A 100 0.47 5.96 14.93
N SER A 101 -0.16 4.86 14.54
CA SER A 101 -1.11 4.81 13.43
C SER A 101 -2.47 4.39 13.98
N ALA A 102 -3.55 4.86 13.37
CA ALA A 102 -4.89 4.47 13.79
C ALA A 102 -5.86 4.42 12.61
N GLY A 103 -6.71 3.40 12.63
CA GLY A 103 -7.89 3.28 11.78
C GLY A 103 -9.15 3.27 12.63
N CYS A 104 -10.28 3.65 12.04
CA CYS A 104 -11.57 3.52 12.71
C CYS A 104 -12.61 2.92 11.77
N GLN A 105 -13.66 2.36 12.35
CA GLN A 105 -14.79 1.76 11.65
C GLN A 105 -16.10 2.18 12.32
N TYR A 106 -17.08 2.53 11.49
CA TYR A 106 -18.46 2.79 11.91
C TYR A 106 -19.36 1.71 11.30
N LYS A 107 -20.31 1.20 12.08
CA LYS A 107 -21.27 0.21 11.62
C LYS A 107 -22.61 0.44 12.28
N ASP A 108 -23.55 1.00 11.52
CA ASP A 108 -24.93 1.29 11.96
C ASP A 108 -24.93 1.98 13.35
N ASP A 109 -25.61 1.37 14.32
CA ASP A 109 -25.73 1.85 15.70
C ASP A 109 -24.64 1.28 16.64
N GLU A 110 -23.65 0.55 16.12
CA GLU A 110 -22.53 0.07 16.92
C GLU A 110 -21.61 1.23 17.34
N PRO A 111 -21.08 1.22 18.58
CA PRO A 111 -20.03 2.15 18.98
C PRO A 111 -18.85 2.13 18.01
N ILE A 112 -18.25 3.30 17.79
CA ILE A 112 -17.06 3.43 16.95
C ILE A 112 -15.96 2.49 17.45
N LYS A 113 -15.39 1.71 16.52
CA LYS A 113 -14.23 0.87 16.79
C LYS A 113 -12.99 1.57 16.27
N VAL A 114 -12.02 1.79 17.15
CA VAL A 114 -10.72 2.36 16.79
C VAL A 114 -9.67 1.28 16.97
N THR A 115 -8.89 1.05 15.93
CA THR A 115 -7.74 0.15 15.93
C THR A 115 -6.47 1.00 15.89
N MET A 116 -5.55 0.73 16.80
CA MET A 116 -4.34 1.51 16.98
C MET A 116 -3.13 0.60 16.83
N GLU A 117 -2.12 1.07 16.10
CA GLU A 117 -0.79 0.46 16.08
C GLU A 117 0.17 1.44 16.74
N VAL A 118 0.88 0.96 17.75
CA VAL A 118 1.81 1.78 18.53
C VAL A 118 3.20 1.17 18.42
N LEU A 119 4.16 1.95 17.94
CA LEU A 119 5.55 1.54 17.85
C LEU A 119 6.28 1.99 19.11
N PHE A 120 6.72 1.02 19.90
CA PHE A 120 7.54 1.24 21.09
C PHE A 120 9.00 0.93 20.79
N GLU A 121 9.89 1.83 21.20
CA GLU A 121 11.33 1.57 21.30
C GLU A 121 11.69 1.48 22.78
N LEU A 122 12.19 0.33 23.21
CA LEU A 122 12.42 0.03 24.61
C LEU A 122 13.86 -0.38 24.80
N GLY A 123 14.51 0.15 25.82
CA GLY A 123 15.93 -0.08 26.08
C GLY A 123 16.19 -0.57 27.50
N ARG A 124 17.18 -1.45 27.64
CA ARG A 124 17.75 -1.88 28.92
C ARG A 124 19.08 -1.18 29.13
N GLY A 125 19.17 -0.37 30.18
CA GLY A 125 20.37 0.35 30.56
C GLY A 125 21.32 -0.48 31.43
N PRO A 126 22.52 0.05 31.73
CA PRO A 126 23.55 -0.66 32.50
C PRO A 126 23.18 -0.92 33.96
N GLN A 127 22.22 -0.18 34.52
CA GLN A 127 21.75 -0.38 35.90
C GLN A 127 20.48 -1.24 36.00
N ALA A 128 20.04 -1.87 34.91
CA ALA A 128 18.91 -2.79 34.93
C ALA A 128 19.23 -4.06 35.75
N GLU A 129 18.38 -4.40 36.72
CA GLU A 129 18.55 -5.60 37.55
C GLU A 129 17.98 -6.87 36.91
N SER A 130 17.10 -6.72 35.92
CA SER A 130 16.44 -7.82 35.23
C SER A 130 16.52 -7.67 33.70
N SER A 131 16.57 -8.80 33.00
CA SER A 131 16.34 -8.86 31.55
C SER A 131 14.85 -8.74 31.19
N THR A 132 13.95 -8.71 32.17
CA THR A 132 12.52 -8.51 31.96
C THR A 132 12.04 -7.20 32.59
N LYS A 133 11.07 -6.55 31.95
CA LYS A 133 10.42 -5.34 32.46
C LYS A 133 8.96 -5.35 32.03
N ASN A 134 8.05 -5.06 32.96
CA ASN A 134 6.67 -4.77 32.63
C ASN A 134 6.48 -3.25 32.56
N TYR A 135 6.32 -2.73 31.35
CA TYR A 135 6.00 -1.32 31.11
C TYR A 135 4.49 -1.13 31.27
N ARG A 136 4.08 0.04 31.76
CA ARG A 136 2.68 0.41 31.81
C ARG A 136 2.44 1.64 30.96
N TYR A 137 1.52 1.54 30.01
CA TYR A 137 1.02 2.66 29.23
C TYR A 137 -0.47 2.81 29.44
N TRP A 138 -1.05 3.87 28.89
CA TRP A 138 -2.48 4.11 28.98
C TRP A 138 -3.01 4.71 27.68
N VAL A 139 -4.31 4.51 27.45
CA VAL A 139 -5.06 5.18 26.38
C VAL A 139 -6.16 5.99 27.05
N ALA A 140 -6.22 7.29 26.74
CA ALA A 140 -7.27 8.17 27.23
C ALA A 140 -8.08 8.74 26.07
N VAL A 141 -9.40 8.69 26.21
CA VAL A 141 -10.32 9.38 25.32
C VAL A 141 -10.61 10.75 25.92
N THR A 142 -10.49 11.79 25.10
CA THR A 142 -10.73 13.17 25.53
C THR A 142 -11.89 13.78 24.76
N LYS A 143 -12.60 14.70 25.42
CA LYS A 143 -13.53 15.58 24.74
C LYS A 143 -12.75 16.75 24.17
N ARG A 144 -12.58 16.80 22.85
CA ARG A 144 -11.90 17.90 22.13
C ARG A 144 -10.52 18.28 22.71
N ASN A 145 -9.74 17.31 23.21
CA ASN A 145 -8.45 17.52 23.87
C ASN A 145 -8.49 18.41 25.14
N ASP A 146 -9.66 18.55 25.78
CA ASP A 146 -9.84 19.36 26.99
C ASP A 146 -9.89 18.47 28.24
N ALA A 147 -10.93 17.63 28.34
CA ALA A 147 -11.14 16.76 29.49
C ALA A 147 -11.03 15.26 29.12
N VAL A 148 -10.38 14.48 29.98
CA VAL A 148 -10.37 13.01 29.91
C VAL A 148 -11.74 12.49 30.30
N ILE A 149 -12.39 11.74 29.40
CA ILE A 149 -13.70 11.12 29.64
C ILE A 149 -13.61 9.63 29.93
N ALA A 150 -12.53 8.97 29.49
CA ALA A 150 -12.21 7.59 29.80
C ALA A 150 -10.69 7.40 29.73
N LYS A 151 -10.14 6.54 30.58
CA LYS A 151 -8.71 6.21 30.60
C LYS A 151 -8.54 4.75 31.02
N GLU A 152 -7.81 4.00 30.21
CA GLU A 152 -7.49 2.61 30.48
C GLU A 152 -5.98 2.40 30.50
N TYR A 153 -5.52 1.51 31.39
CA TYR A 153 -4.11 1.16 31.53
C TYR A 153 -3.85 -0.22 30.94
N PHE A 154 -2.66 -0.37 30.36
CA PHE A 154 -2.23 -1.57 29.68
C PHE A 154 -0.82 -1.93 30.13
N ASP A 155 -0.59 -3.23 30.31
CA ASP A 155 0.71 -3.79 30.65
C ASP A 155 1.40 -4.33 29.40
N LEU A 156 2.68 -4.00 29.28
CA LEU A 156 3.56 -4.39 28.19
C LEU A 156 4.75 -5.13 28.79
N PRO A 157 4.63 -6.46 29.00
CA PRO A 157 5.73 -7.29 29.47
C PRO A 157 6.75 -7.48 28.35
N VAL A 158 8.01 -7.19 28.64
CA VAL A 158 9.12 -7.22 27.68
C VAL A 158 10.26 -8.03 28.26
N THR A 159 10.85 -8.88 27.42
CA THR A 159 12.10 -9.59 27.70
C THR A 159 13.15 -9.09 26.74
N PHE A 160 14.20 -8.48 27.28
CA PHE A 160 15.36 -8.04 26.53
C PHE A 160 16.25 -9.23 26.21
N ALA A 161 16.61 -9.39 24.94
CA ALA A 161 17.61 -10.36 24.53
C ALA A 161 18.95 -10.06 25.21
N ALA A 162 19.76 -11.11 25.41
CA ALA A 162 21.14 -10.92 25.80
C ALA A 162 21.83 -10.10 24.70
N GLN A 163 22.40 -8.95 25.07
CA GLN A 163 23.32 -8.25 24.19
C GLN A 163 24.54 -9.16 24.03
N PHE A 164 24.76 -9.68 22.83
CA PHE A 164 26.10 -10.12 22.48
C PHE A 164 26.93 -8.84 22.38
N GLU A 165 27.87 -8.66 23.30
CA GLU A 165 28.98 -7.72 23.14
C GLU A 165 29.66 -8.06 21.82
N GLN A 166 29.29 -7.36 20.74
CA GLN A 166 30.21 -7.23 19.62
C GLN A 166 31.29 -6.28 20.12
N ASP A 167 32.39 -6.87 20.58
CA ASP A 167 33.67 -6.24 20.82
C ASP A 167 33.90 -5.17 19.75
N PHE A 168 33.69 -3.90 20.10
CA PHE A 168 34.00 -2.76 19.24
C PHE A 168 35.49 -2.46 19.40
N HIS A 169 36.32 -3.47 19.14
CA HIS A 169 37.76 -3.35 18.98
C HIS A 169 38.09 -3.39 17.49
N ARG A 170 37.97 -2.23 16.83
CA ARG A 170 38.78 -1.94 15.64
C ARG A 170 38.98 -0.45 15.43
#